data_AF-A0A511N4Q5-F1
#
_entry.id   AF-A0A511N4Q5-F1
#
_cell.length_a   1.000
_cell.length_b   1.000
_cell.length_c   1.000
_cell.angle_alpha   90.00
_cell.angle_beta   90.00
_cell.angle_gamma   90.00
#
_symmetry.space_group_name_H-M   'P 1'
#
loop_
_entity.id
_entity.type
_entity.pdbx_description
1 polymer ?
#
loop_
_entity_poly.entity_id
_entity_poly.type
_entity_poly.pdbx_seq_one_letter_code
_entity_poly.pdbx_strand_id
1 'polypeptide(L)'
;MSAAQAREFRVHALQPQWEIAVYRSAETFQKWMRSQLMLAQTNFDPERPNLVVLTELNGLPLAIRGSVLAQKAPSLQLALAASLIKHLPESAYFALSKKVNIVQGLMLALAPENMQLYLRTCAELAREHQVYLLCGSSVHPRLTEQNGTIRMGAPELYNQAVLLSPEGKVLGTWDKVHLTADEYPLGMVDAPLKDLVTVPTPVGDIGVATSLDAFRPDVIEQLERTGTTVFLQPDANATEWTGTEHGTSTTRPQPEAWLDSSWAVVQNSRTIQYAVNPMVVGNLFDVSFDGQSAIIGKADQAANQQSYIMTEPRAGFLALMPWVKEGTPEELRTLGEKLKAGSKDPQENQYRSGAIFADLTLPASTVPPHPLRPYEQALQAVIDGKDIHNPARALGFFWWIVGGLLLMSLFSRAKKGTKVVLGLLGLLLVGLGF
;
A
#
# COMPACT_ATOMS: atom_id res chain seq x y z
N MET A 1 32.44 -26.23 15.01
CA MET A 1 31.15 -25.56 14.74
C MET A 1 31.47 -24.12 14.37
N SER A 2 31.25 -23.73 13.12
CA SER A 2 31.39 -22.33 12.72
C SER A 2 30.40 -21.50 13.53
N ALA A 3 30.86 -20.49 14.27
CA ALA A 3 29.95 -19.57 14.94
C ALA A 3 29.05 -18.94 13.87
N ALA A 4 27.74 -19.11 14.00
CA ALA A 4 26.80 -18.58 13.03
C ALA A 4 26.99 -17.05 12.95
N GLN A 5 27.28 -16.53 11.77
CA GLN A 5 27.69 -15.14 11.59
C GLN A 5 26.54 -14.19 11.93
N ALA A 6 26.84 -13.11 12.64
CA ALA A 6 25.87 -12.04 12.89
C ALA A 6 25.39 -11.43 11.57
N ARG A 7 24.12 -11.04 11.53
CA ARG A 7 23.50 -10.33 10.41
C ARG A 7 23.60 -8.84 10.68
N GLU A 8 24.35 -8.13 9.85
CA GLU A 8 24.43 -6.67 9.85
C GLU A 8 23.82 -6.14 8.56
N PHE A 9 22.92 -5.17 8.67
CA PHE A 9 22.20 -4.62 7.53
C PHE A 9 21.70 -3.22 7.84
N ARG A 10 21.43 -2.44 6.79
CA ARG A 10 20.79 -1.12 6.91
C ARG A 10 19.33 -1.22 6.52
N VAL A 11 18.45 -0.62 7.32
CA VAL A 11 17.02 -0.54 7.01
C VAL A 11 16.61 0.89 6.71
N HIS A 12 15.64 1.04 5.81
CA HIS A 12 15.09 2.32 5.38
C HIS A 12 13.56 2.31 5.49
N ALA A 13 13.01 3.33 6.16
CA ALA A 13 11.57 3.60 6.19
C ALA A 13 11.27 4.83 5.34
N LEU A 14 10.33 4.67 4.40
CA LEU A 14 10.03 5.66 3.37
C LEU A 14 8.70 6.34 3.70
N GLN A 15 8.70 7.68 3.75
CA GLN A 15 7.50 8.51 3.90
C GLN A 15 7.18 9.20 2.57
N PRO A 16 6.57 8.48 1.61
CA PRO A 16 6.12 9.09 0.37
C PRO A 16 4.91 9.99 0.60
N GLN A 17 4.65 10.85 -0.37
CA GLN A 17 3.41 11.61 -0.45
C GLN A 17 2.53 11.08 -1.59
N TRP A 18 1.25 10.82 -1.31
CA TRP A 18 0.26 10.53 -2.33
C TRP A 18 -0.25 11.80 -2.99
N GLU A 19 -0.39 11.70 -4.31
CA GLU A 19 -1.03 12.70 -5.15
C GLU A 19 -1.83 12.01 -6.25
N ILE A 20 -3.00 12.55 -6.60
CA ILE A 20 -3.87 11.98 -7.64
C ILE A 20 -3.14 11.82 -8.98
N ALA A 21 -2.25 12.77 -9.30
CA ALA A 21 -1.50 12.79 -10.56
C ALA A 21 -0.59 11.56 -10.75
N VAL A 22 -0.12 10.94 -9.66
CA VAL A 22 0.68 9.71 -9.68
C VAL A 22 -0.05 8.58 -10.39
N TYR A 23 -1.36 8.47 -10.16
CA TYR A 23 -2.18 7.36 -10.62
C TYR A 23 -2.77 7.57 -12.01
N ARG A 24 -2.33 8.60 -12.74
CA ARG A 24 -2.82 8.91 -14.09
C ARG A 24 -2.52 7.80 -15.10
N SER A 25 -1.28 7.32 -15.12
CA SER A 25 -0.78 6.31 -16.04
C SER A 25 0.17 5.33 -15.35
N ALA A 26 0.53 4.25 -16.05
CA ALA A 26 1.56 3.33 -15.57
C ALA A 26 2.92 4.04 -15.38
N GLU A 27 3.27 4.93 -16.31
CA GLU A 27 4.53 5.67 -16.29
C GLU A 27 4.64 6.61 -15.09
N THR A 28 3.58 7.37 -14.78
CA THR A 28 3.59 8.27 -13.61
C THR A 28 3.68 7.50 -12.30
N PHE A 29 2.99 6.36 -12.22
CA PHE A 29 3.07 5.47 -11.05
C PHE A 29 4.48 4.89 -10.88
N GLN A 30 5.08 4.38 -11.95
CA GLN A 30 6.45 3.86 -11.94
C GLN A 30 7.47 4.90 -11.52
N LYS A 31 7.36 6.13 -12.05
CA LYS A 31 8.22 7.26 -11.67
C LYS A 31 8.10 7.59 -10.19
N TRP A 32 6.88 7.58 -9.65
CA TRP A 32 6.65 7.84 -8.23
C TRP A 32 7.22 6.73 -7.34
N MET A 33 6.98 5.46 -7.65
CA MET A 33 7.57 4.32 -6.92
C MET A 33 9.11 4.39 -6.95
N ARG A 34 9.69 4.74 -8.11
CA ARG A 34 11.15 4.95 -8.25
C ARG A 34 11.67 6.12 -7.42
N SER A 35 10.94 7.24 -7.38
CA SER A 35 11.39 8.40 -6.60
C SER A 35 11.50 8.08 -5.11
N GLN A 36 10.71 7.13 -4.60
CA GLN A 36 10.84 6.67 -3.22
C GLN A 36 12.21 6.04 -2.97
N LEU A 37 12.63 5.07 -3.78
CA LEU A 37 13.95 4.44 -3.60
C LEU A 37 15.09 5.44 -3.84
N MET A 38 14.93 6.40 -4.75
CA MET A 38 15.90 7.47 -4.93
C MET A 38 16.09 8.34 -3.68
N LEU A 39 15.04 8.57 -2.88
CA LEU A 39 15.15 9.30 -1.60
C LEU A 39 16.04 8.56 -0.59
N ALA A 40 16.00 7.23 -0.59
CA ALA A 40 16.78 6.39 0.31
C ALA A 40 18.20 6.08 -0.24
N GLN A 41 18.37 6.10 -1.57
CA GLN A 41 19.57 5.61 -2.25
C GLN A 41 20.86 6.28 -1.80
N THR A 42 20.82 7.58 -1.47
CA THR A 42 21.99 8.33 -1.00
C THR A 42 22.54 7.83 0.34
N ASN A 43 21.73 7.07 1.09
CA ASN A 43 22.08 6.49 2.38
C ASN A 43 22.22 4.97 2.34
N PHE A 44 22.17 4.34 1.16
CA PHE A 44 22.40 2.89 1.08
C PHE A 44 23.81 2.54 1.56
N ASP A 45 23.88 1.46 2.33
CA ASP A 45 25.16 0.89 2.73
C ASP A 45 25.74 0.08 1.54
N PRO A 46 26.96 0.38 1.07
CA PRO A 46 27.54 -0.31 -0.08
C PRO A 46 28.13 -1.69 0.26
N GLU A 47 28.39 -1.97 1.54
CA GLU A 47 29.05 -3.20 2.01
C GLU A 47 28.05 -4.18 2.64
N ARG A 48 26.91 -3.68 3.11
CA ARG A 48 25.88 -4.46 3.80
C ARG A 48 24.58 -4.52 3.00
N PRO A 49 23.78 -5.59 3.17
CA PRO A 49 22.43 -5.63 2.64
C PRO A 49 21.58 -4.44 3.09
N ASN A 50 20.73 -3.94 2.20
CA ASN A 50 19.75 -2.91 2.51
C ASN A 50 18.34 -3.49 2.47
N LEU A 51 17.53 -3.20 3.49
CA LEU A 51 16.09 -3.45 3.53
C LEU A 51 15.35 -2.11 3.35
N VAL A 52 14.53 -2.01 2.31
CA VAL A 52 13.69 -0.84 2.04
C VAL A 52 12.23 -1.21 2.27
N VAL A 53 11.52 -0.41 3.05
CA VAL A 53 10.13 -0.66 3.44
C VAL A 53 9.25 0.47 2.94
N LEU A 54 8.31 0.14 2.04
CA LEU A 54 7.31 1.08 1.52
C LEU A 54 5.98 0.95 2.28
N THR A 55 5.05 1.85 1.99
CA THR A 55 3.81 2.09 2.73
C THR A 55 2.63 1.23 2.28
N GLU A 56 1.61 1.15 3.13
CA GLU A 56 0.38 0.41 2.86
C GLU A 56 -0.40 1.00 1.67
N LEU A 57 -1.14 0.13 0.96
CA LEU A 57 -2.12 0.45 -0.08
C LEU A 57 -1.60 1.29 -1.25
N ASN A 58 -0.30 1.34 -1.50
CA ASN A 58 0.30 2.03 -2.65
C ASN A 58 -0.29 1.61 -4.00
N GLY A 59 -0.78 0.38 -4.11
CA GLY A 59 -1.44 -0.10 -5.33
C GLY A 59 -2.95 0.16 -5.40
N LEU A 60 -3.62 0.50 -4.29
CA LEU A 60 -5.08 0.69 -4.28
C LEU A 60 -5.54 1.80 -5.25
N PRO A 61 -4.92 2.99 -5.29
CA PRO A 61 -5.39 4.05 -6.17
C PRO A 61 -5.14 3.76 -7.66
N LEU A 62 -4.45 2.68 -8.04
CA LEU A 62 -4.43 2.23 -9.43
C LEU A 62 -5.83 1.85 -9.95
N ALA A 63 -6.83 1.66 -9.09
CA ALA A 63 -8.24 1.48 -9.47
C ALA A 63 -8.82 2.68 -10.24
N ILE A 64 -8.21 3.87 -10.14
CA ILE A 64 -8.62 5.07 -10.90
C ILE A 64 -7.79 5.31 -12.17
N ARG A 65 -6.82 4.45 -12.45
CA ARG A 65 -5.85 4.63 -13.53
C ARG A 65 -6.52 4.69 -14.91
N GLY A 66 -6.10 5.68 -15.70
CA GLY A 66 -6.59 5.86 -17.06
C GLY A 66 -8.03 6.37 -17.17
N SER A 67 -8.70 6.72 -16.07
CA SER A 67 -10.00 7.41 -16.12
C SER A 67 -9.81 8.91 -15.87
N VAL A 68 -10.00 9.73 -16.91
CA VAL A 68 -9.89 11.20 -16.82
C VAL A 68 -10.97 11.76 -15.88
N LEU A 69 -12.17 11.18 -15.92
CA LEU A 69 -13.26 11.54 -15.01
C LEU A 69 -12.90 11.23 -13.56
N ALA A 70 -12.31 10.05 -13.29
CA ALA A 70 -11.92 9.69 -11.94
C ALA A 70 -10.83 10.63 -11.38
N GLN A 71 -9.85 11.00 -12.20
CA GLN A 71 -8.79 11.94 -11.79
C GLN A 71 -9.28 13.36 -11.50
N LYS A 72 -10.45 13.74 -11.99
CA LYS A 72 -11.07 15.06 -11.76
C LYS A 72 -12.20 15.00 -10.73
N ALA A 73 -12.47 13.84 -10.16
CA ALA A 73 -13.53 13.69 -9.17
C ALA A 73 -13.17 14.47 -7.90
N PRO A 74 -14.17 15.02 -7.19
CA PRO A 74 -13.92 15.78 -5.96
C PRO A 74 -13.78 14.88 -4.72
N SER A 75 -14.08 13.58 -4.84
CA SER A 75 -13.95 12.61 -3.75
C SER A 75 -13.50 11.24 -4.27
N LEU A 76 -12.92 10.42 -3.39
CA LEU A 76 -12.50 9.06 -3.70
C LEU A 76 -13.69 8.20 -4.15
N GLN A 77 -14.83 8.34 -3.47
CA GLN A 77 -16.05 7.60 -3.82
C GLN A 77 -16.53 7.93 -5.25
N LEU A 78 -16.51 9.21 -5.63
CA LEU A 78 -16.88 9.63 -6.99
C LEU A 78 -15.82 9.22 -8.02
N ALA A 79 -14.54 9.17 -7.64
CA ALA A 79 -13.48 8.67 -8.49
C ALA A 79 -13.69 7.18 -8.81
N LEU A 80 -14.00 6.37 -7.80
CA LEU A 80 -14.32 4.95 -7.98
C LEU A 80 -15.60 4.76 -8.81
N ALA A 81 -16.64 5.57 -8.59
CA ALA A 81 -17.86 5.53 -9.41
C ALA A 81 -17.57 5.88 -10.89
N ALA A 82 -16.71 6.87 -11.14
CA ALA A 82 -16.30 7.22 -12.50
C ALA A 82 -15.49 6.10 -13.16
N SER A 83 -14.59 5.43 -12.42
CA SER A 83 -13.93 4.21 -12.88
C SER A 83 -14.90 3.07 -13.17
N LEU A 84 -15.91 2.89 -12.32
CA LEU A 84 -16.93 1.86 -12.51
C LEU A 84 -17.70 2.08 -13.81
N ILE A 85 -18.08 3.32 -14.14
CA ILE A 85 -18.77 3.63 -15.41
C ILE A 85 -17.91 3.19 -16.61
N LYS A 86 -16.61 3.46 -16.55
CA LYS A 86 -15.66 3.10 -17.63
C LYS A 86 -15.52 1.58 -17.80
N HIS A 87 -15.58 0.83 -16.70
CA HIS A 87 -15.34 -0.62 -16.64
C HIS A 87 -16.61 -1.42 -16.30
N LEU A 88 -17.79 -0.86 -16.56
CA LEU A 88 -19.06 -1.43 -16.10
C LEU A 88 -19.31 -2.86 -16.63
N PRO A 89 -19.08 -3.18 -17.92
CA PRO A 89 -19.29 -4.54 -18.42
C PRO A 89 -18.41 -5.58 -17.72
N GLU A 90 -17.13 -5.28 -17.54
CA GLU A 90 -16.17 -6.16 -16.88
C GLU A 90 -16.47 -6.30 -15.38
N SER A 91 -16.81 -5.18 -14.74
CA SER A 91 -17.21 -5.17 -13.33
C SER A 91 -18.48 -5.98 -13.10
N ALA A 92 -19.49 -5.83 -13.97
CA ALA A 92 -20.74 -6.58 -13.90
C ALA A 92 -20.52 -8.07 -14.17
N TYR A 93 -19.62 -8.43 -15.10
CA TYR A 93 -19.23 -9.82 -15.33
C TYR A 93 -18.71 -10.47 -14.04
N PHE A 94 -17.78 -9.83 -13.34
CA PHE A 94 -17.27 -10.37 -12.07
C PHE A 94 -18.32 -10.34 -10.97
N ALA A 95 -19.08 -9.26 -10.82
CA ALA A 95 -20.15 -9.15 -9.83
C ALA A 95 -21.17 -10.30 -9.96
N LEU A 96 -21.61 -10.60 -11.19
CA LEU A 96 -22.58 -11.67 -11.45
C LEU A 96 -21.95 -13.07 -11.36
N SER A 97 -20.80 -13.28 -12.00
CA SER A 97 -20.17 -14.62 -12.06
C SER A 97 -19.59 -15.07 -10.72
N LYS A 98 -19.13 -14.13 -9.90
CA LYS A 98 -18.54 -14.39 -8.57
C LYS A 98 -19.50 -14.08 -7.43
N LYS A 99 -20.70 -13.56 -7.70
CA LYS A 99 -21.72 -13.17 -6.71
C LYS A 99 -21.17 -12.17 -5.68
N VAL A 100 -20.45 -11.17 -6.17
CA VAL A 100 -19.83 -10.11 -5.35
C VAL A 100 -20.48 -8.76 -5.63
N ASN A 101 -20.24 -7.79 -4.76
CA ASN A 101 -20.72 -6.43 -4.99
C ASN A 101 -20.01 -5.79 -6.21
N ILE A 102 -20.60 -4.74 -6.77
CA ILE A 102 -20.11 -4.15 -8.03
C ILE A 102 -18.75 -3.46 -7.88
N VAL A 103 -18.41 -2.94 -6.70
CA VAL A 103 -17.11 -2.33 -6.41
C VAL A 103 -16.02 -3.41 -6.35
N GLN A 104 -16.28 -4.53 -5.70
CA GLN A 104 -15.41 -5.71 -5.74
C GLN A 104 -15.27 -6.25 -7.18
N GLY A 105 -16.36 -6.23 -7.96
CA GLY A 105 -16.33 -6.54 -9.38
C GLY A 105 -15.39 -5.64 -10.19
N LEU A 106 -15.39 -4.33 -9.92
CA LEU A 106 -14.44 -3.37 -10.50
C LEU A 106 -13.00 -3.71 -10.12
N MET A 107 -12.75 -3.97 -8.83
CA MET A 107 -11.41 -4.32 -8.36
C MET A 107 -10.89 -5.61 -9.03
N LEU A 108 -11.73 -6.63 -9.16
CA LEU A 108 -11.40 -7.88 -9.88
C LEU A 108 -11.18 -7.65 -11.38
N ALA A 109 -11.96 -6.76 -12.00
CA ALA A 109 -11.81 -6.41 -13.41
C ALA A 109 -10.46 -5.75 -13.72
N LEU A 110 -9.97 -4.93 -12.79
CA LEU A 110 -8.71 -4.17 -12.91
C LEU A 110 -7.49 -4.89 -12.32
N ALA A 111 -7.70 -5.92 -11.50
CA ALA A 111 -6.63 -6.62 -10.80
C ALA A 111 -5.53 -7.16 -11.73
N PRO A 112 -5.82 -7.84 -12.87
CA PRO A 112 -4.78 -8.38 -13.73
C PRO A 112 -3.75 -7.34 -14.19
N GLU A 113 -4.20 -6.19 -14.70
CA GLU A 113 -3.33 -5.14 -15.21
C GLU A 113 -2.62 -4.38 -14.08
N ASN A 114 -3.33 -4.05 -13.00
CA ASN A 114 -2.77 -3.27 -11.90
C ASN A 114 -1.77 -4.08 -11.06
N MET A 115 -2.04 -5.37 -10.85
CA MET A 115 -1.15 -6.28 -10.14
C MET A 115 0.13 -6.54 -10.93
N GLN A 116 0.04 -6.74 -12.25
CA GLN A 116 1.22 -6.84 -13.12
C GLN A 116 2.08 -5.57 -13.06
N LEU A 117 1.46 -4.40 -13.19
CA LEU A 117 2.16 -3.11 -13.08
C LEU A 117 2.85 -2.99 -11.72
N TYR A 118 2.13 -3.21 -10.62
CA TYR A 118 2.64 -3.08 -9.27
C TYR A 118 3.81 -4.04 -9.00
N LEU A 119 3.62 -5.34 -9.23
CA LEU A 119 4.62 -6.36 -8.92
C LEU A 119 5.88 -6.23 -9.79
N ARG A 120 5.72 -5.98 -11.11
CA ARG A 120 6.87 -5.83 -12.01
C ARG A 120 7.66 -4.57 -11.68
N THR A 121 6.98 -3.46 -11.38
CA THR A 121 7.64 -2.22 -10.92
C THR A 121 8.45 -2.46 -9.66
N CYS A 122 7.89 -3.13 -8.66
CA CYS A 122 8.62 -3.40 -7.42
C CYS A 122 9.80 -4.35 -7.64
N ALA A 123 9.65 -5.38 -8.47
CA ALA A 123 10.73 -6.31 -8.78
C ALA A 123 11.87 -5.65 -9.58
N GLU A 124 11.53 -4.74 -10.51
CA GLU A 124 12.52 -3.91 -11.21
C GLU A 124 13.28 -3.02 -10.23
N LEU A 125 12.58 -2.38 -9.29
CA LEU A 125 13.18 -1.52 -8.28
C LEU A 125 14.10 -2.29 -7.30
N ALA A 126 13.68 -3.46 -6.84
CA ALA A 126 14.51 -4.33 -6.00
C ALA A 126 15.81 -4.73 -6.73
N ARG A 127 15.71 -5.09 -8.01
CA ARG A 127 16.87 -5.43 -8.86
C ARG A 127 17.78 -4.25 -9.12
N GLU A 128 17.22 -3.13 -9.54
CA GLU A 128 18.01 -1.97 -9.92
C GLU A 128 18.82 -1.42 -8.74
N HIS A 129 18.21 -1.41 -7.56
CA HIS A 129 18.83 -0.89 -6.36
C HIS A 129 19.55 -1.96 -5.51
N GLN A 130 19.47 -3.24 -5.89
CA GLN A 130 20.06 -4.38 -5.17
C GLN A 130 19.64 -4.42 -3.69
N VAL A 131 18.34 -4.27 -3.43
CA VAL A 131 17.79 -4.21 -2.07
C VAL A 131 16.76 -5.31 -1.80
N TYR A 132 16.65 -5.71 -0.53
CA TYR A 132 15.44 -6.36 -0.05
C TYR A 132 14.34 -5.31 0.00
N LEU A 133 13.21 -5.56 -0.65
CA LEU A 133 12.14 -4.58 -0.78
C LEU A 133 10.83 -5.15 -0.23
N LEU A 134 10.31 -4.57 0.85
CA LEU A 134 8.88 -4.66 1.11
C LEU A 134 8.18 -3.63 0.23
N CYS A 135 7.42 -4.12 -0.75
CA CYS A 135 6.74 -3.30 -1.77
C CYS A 135 5.72 -2.30 -1.19
N GLY A 136 5.47 -2.36 0.12
CA GLY A 136 4.25 -1.85 0.72
C GLY A 136 3.14 -2.88 0.55
N SER A 137 1.90 -2.42 0.43
CA SER A 137 0.79 -3.32 0.12
C SER A 137 -0.12 -2.81 -1.01
N SER A 138 -0.92 -3.74 -1.54
CA SER A 138 -1.90 -3.48 -2.60
C SER A 138 -3.09 -4.44 -2.47
N VAL A 139 -4.20 -4.11 -3.12
CA VAL A 139 -5.47 -4.85 -3.02
C VAL A 139 -5.62 -5.81 -4.18
N HIS A 140 -5.43 -7.10 -3.90
CA HIS A 140 -5.40 -8.13 -4.94
C HIS A 140 -6.08 -9.43 -4.51
N PRO A 141 -6.68 -10.18 -5.46
CA PRO A 141 -7.05 -11.56 -5.21
C PRO A 141 -5.80 -12.45 -5.17
N ARG A 142 -5.88 -13.57 -4.45
CA ARG A 142 -4.83 -14.60 -4.54
C ARG A 142 -4.78 -15.19 -5.95
N LEU A 143 -3.58 -15.36 -6.47
CA LEU A 143 -3.36 -15.99 -7.78
C LEU A 143 -3.18 -17.50 -7.65
N THR A 144 -3.50 -18.19 -8.74
CA THR A 144 -3.25 -19.63 -8.90
C THR A 144 -2.63 -19.87 -10.27
N GLU A 145 -1.76 -20.87 -10.36
CA GLU A 145 -1.27 -21.38 -11.64
C GLU A 145 -2.00 -22.67 -11.99
N GLN A 146 -2.60 -22.71 -13.18
CA GLN A 146 -3.28 -23.89 -13.71
C GLN A 146 -2.84 -24.11 -15.16
N ASN A 147 -2.22 -25.26 -15.45
CA ASN A 147 -1.74 -25.63 -16.79
C ASN A 147 -0.87 -24.53 -17.43
N GLY A 148 0.06 -23.96 -16.65
CA GLY A 148 0.97 -22.89 -17.11
C GLY A 148 0.33 -21.50 -17.24
N THR A 149 -0.98 -21.36 -17.00
CA THR A 149 -1.71 -20.09 -17.05
C THR A 149 -1.94 -19.55 -15.65
N ILE A 150 -1.62 -18.26 -15.44
CA ILE A 150 -1.89 -17.57 -14.18
C ILE A 150 -3.33 -17.04 -14.18
N ARG A 151 -4.06 -17.31 -13.11
CA ARG A 151 -5.47 -16.94 -12.94
C ARG A 151 -5.72 -16.38 -11.56
N MET A 152 -6.68 -15.47 -11.48
CA MET A 152 -7.28 -15.10 -10.18
C MET A 152 -7.98 -16.32 -9.59
N GLY A 153 -7.73 -16.60 -8.32
CA GLY A 153 -8.35 -17.68 -7.59
C GLY A 153 -9.79 -17.35 -7.20
N ALA A 154 -10.07 -17.48 -5.91
CA ALA A 154 -11.34 -17.10 -5.34
C ALA A 154 -11.47 -15.55 -5.30
N PRO A 155 -12.70 -15.00 -5.24
CA PRO A 155 -12.94 -13.57 -5.49
C PRO A 155 -12.57 -12.65 -4.32
N GLU A 156 -12.16 -13.21 -3.18
CA GLU A 156 -11.66 -12.49 -2.02
C GLU A 156 -10.51 -11.57 -2.41
N LEU A 157 -10.58 -10.33 -1.93
CA LEU A 157 -9.52 -9.34 -2.09
C LEU A 157 -8.81 -9.17 -0.76
N TYR A 158 -7.49 -9.18 -0.79
CA TYR A 158 -6.66 -8.99 0.40
C TYR A 158 -5.84 -7.73 0.25
N ASN A 159 -5.66 -7.00 1.34
CA ASN A 159 -4.61 -6.00 1.47
C ASN A 159 -3.28 -6.75 1.70
N GLN A 160 -2.54 -6.97 0.62
CA GLN A 160 -1.40 -7.87 0.57
C GLN A 160 -0.08 -7.11 0.47
N ALA A 161 0.82 -7.37 1.41
CA ALA A 161 2.21 -6.97 1.35
C ALA A 161 3.09 -8.06 0.70
N VAL A 162 4.10 -7.63 -0.06
CA VAL A 162 5.02 -8.53 -0.78
C VAL A 162 6.46 -8.16 -0.45
N LEU A 163 7.26 -9.15 -0.02
CA LEU A 163 8.69 -8.99 0.18
C LEU A 163 9.46 -9.60 -0.99
N LEU A 164 10.37 -8.82 -1.56
CA LEU A 164 11.22 -9.22 -2.68
C LEU A 164 12.70 -9.22 -2.27
N SER A 165 13.47 -10.14 -2.86
CA SER A 165 14.93 -10.18 -2.77
C SER A 165 15.59 -9.14 -3.70
N PRO A 166 16.90 -8.87 -3.54
CA PRO A 166 17.69 -8.05 -4.46
C PRO A 166 17.66 -8.53 -5.93
N GLU A 167 17.33 -9.80 -6.18
CA GLU A 167 17.17 -10.35 -7.53
C GLU A 167 15.74 -10.17 -8.07
N GLY A 168 14.87 -9.50 -7.32
CA GLY A 168 13.45 -9.35 -7.61
C GLY A 168 12.71 -10.68 -7.57
N LYS A 169 13.07 -11.55 -6.60
CA LYS A 169 12.36 -12.81 -6.33
C LYS A 169 11.45 -12.67 -5.12
N VAL A 170 10.26 -13.24 -5.18
CA VAL A 170 9.32 -13.28 -4.05
C VAL A 170 9.97 -14.09 -2.93
N LEU A 171 10.03 -13.50 -1.74
CA LEU A 171 10.48 -14.15 -0.52
C LEU A 171 9.30 -14.53 0.38
N GLY A 172 8.24 -13.72 0.38
CA GLY A 172 7.01 -14.02 1.09
C GLY A 172 5.96 -12.93 0.94
N THR A 173 4.75 -13.23 1.41
CA THR A 173 3.62 -12.31 1.42
C THR A 173 2.82 -12.37 2.71
N TRP A 174 2.14 -11.26 3.02
CA TRP A 174 1.29 -11.14 4.19
C TRP A 174 0.02 -10.43 3.80
N ASP A 175 -1.12 -11.09 4.03
CA ASP A 175 -2.44 -10.49 3.87
C ASP A 175 -2.87 -9.92 5.23
N LYS A 176 -3.41 -8.70 5.25
CA LYS A 176 -3.86 -8.03 6.48
C LYS A 176 -4.96 -8.84 7.19
N VAL A 177 -4.79 -9.11 8.49
CA VAL A 177 -5.66 -9.99 9.28
C VAL A 177 -6.88 -9.24 9.81
N HIS A 178 -6.69 -8.02 10.28
CA HIS A 178 -7.75 -7.17 10.81
C HIS A 178 -7.90 -5.94 9.93
N LEU A 179 -8.94 -5.95 9.08
CA LEU A 179 -9.28 -4.80 8.27
C LEU A 179 -9.87 -3.65 9.08
N THR A 180 -9.65 -2.44 8.59
CA THR A 180 -10.38 -1.25 9.04
C THR A 180 -11.79 -1.22 8.45
N ALA A 181 -12.69 -0.44 9.07
CA ALA A 181 -14.06 -0.31 8.59
C ALA A 181 -14.15 0.17 7.13
N ASP A 182 -13.21 1.01 6.69
CA ASP A 182 -13.19 1.60 5.35
C ASP A 182 -12.70 0.64 4.25
N GLU A 183 -12.07 -0.48 4.62
CA GLU A 183 -11.59 -1.49 3.67
C GLU A 183 -12.69 -2.45 3.22
N TYR A 184 -13.65 -2.79 4.09
CA TYR A 184 -14.74 -3.72 3.76
C TYR A 184 -15.63 -3.26 2.58
N PRO A 185 -16.02 -1.97 2.46
CA PRO A 185 -16.79 -1.49 1.31
C PRO A 185 -16.10 -1.67 -0.05
N LEU A 186 -14.77 -1.83 -0.06
CA LEU A 186 -13.98 -2.11 -1.27
C LEU A 186 -14.01 -3.60 -1.67
N GLY A 187 -14.67 -4.45 -0.88
CA GLY A 187 -14.77 -5.90 -1.10
C GLY A 187 -13.58 -6.68 -0.57
N MET A 188 -12.78 -6.09 0.33
CA MET A 188 -11.69 -6.78 1.01
C MET A 188 -12.21 -7.70 2.11
N VAL A 189 -11.41 -8.71 2.45
CA VAL A 189 -11.71 -9.64 3.55
C VAL A 189 -10.51 -9.79 4.48
N ASP A 190 -10.80 -10.10 5.74
CA ASP A 190 -9.80 -10.45 6.74
C ASP A 190 -9.02 -11.71 6.33
N ALA A 191 -7.70 -11.66 6.45
CA ALA A 191 -6.86 -12.84 6.27
C ALA A 191 -6.94 -13.77 7.49
N PRO A 192 -6.80 -15.10 7.30
CA PRO A 192 -6.70 -16.01 8.43
C PRO A 192 -5.42 -15.74 9.23
N LEU A 193 -5.52 -15.54 10.55
CA LEU A 193 -4.37 -15.33 11.45
C LEU A 193 -3.26 -16.38 11.27
N LYS A 194 -3.64 -17.65 11.05
CA LYS A 194 -2.72 -18.77 10.84
C LYS A 194 -1.84 -18.65 9.58
N ASP A 195 -2.21 -17.79 8.64
CA ASP A 195 -1.45 -17.56 7.40
C ASP A 195 -0.27 -16.60 7.63
N LEU A 196 -0.20 -15.94 8.80
CA LEU A 196 0.96 -15.15 9.21
C LEU A 196 2.15 -16.06 9.52
N VAL A 197 3.25 -15.75 8.85
CA VAL A 197 4.51 -16.49 8.90
C VAL A 197 5.69 -15.54 9.12
N THR A 198 6.83 -16.09 9.52
CA THR A 198 8.12 -15.40 9.51
C THR A 198 8.97 -15.92 8.36
N VAL A 199 9.56 -15.01 7.59
CA VAL A 199 10.46 -15.35 6.47
C VAL A 199 11.91 -15.02 6.87
N PRO A 200 12.81 -16.03 6.99
CA PRO A 200 14.20 -15.77 7.32
C PRO A 200 14.95 -15.15 6.13
N THR A 201 15.66 -14.06 6.40
CA THR A 201 16.50 -13.37 5.39
C THR A 201 17.82 -12.89 6.02
N PRO A 202 18.80 -12.48 5.19
CA PRO A 202 19.98 -11.76 5.67
C PRO A 202 19.66 -10.43 6.39
N VAL A 203 18.50 -9.82 6.10
CA VAL A 203 18.04 -8.56 6.72
C VAL A 203 17.03 -8.78 7.87
N GLY A 204 17.07 -9.97 8.48
CA GLY A 204 16.23 -10.32 9.63
C GLY A 204 15.25 -11.45 9.35
N ASP A 205 14.60 -11.93 10.42
CA ASP A 205 13.48 -12.86 10.32
C ASP A 205 12.21 -12.02 10.26
N ILE A 206 11.73 -11.83 9.03
CA ILE A 206 10.75 -10.81 8.68
C ILE A 206 9.35 -11.30 8.98
N GLY A 207 8.60 -10.52 9.76
CA GLY A 207 7.15 -10.63 9.91
C GLY A 207 6.52 -9.29 9.57
N VAL A 208 5.34 -9.31 8.95
CA VAL A 208 4.62 -8.09 8.55
C VAL A 208 3.25 -8.08 9.21
N ALA A 209 2.90 -6.93 9.79
CA ALA A 209 1.57 -6.62 10.29
C ALA A 209 1.17 -5.26 9.74
N THR A 210 0.24 -5.25 8.79
CA THR A 210 -0.13 -4.03 8.07
C THR A 210 -1.05 -3.17 8.94
N SER A 211 -0.61 -1.95 9.25
CA SER A 211 -1.40 -0.94 9.93
C SER A 211 -2.10 -1.42 11.21
N LEU A 212 -3.44 -1.50 11.21
CA LEU A 212 -4.25 -1.93 12.35
C LEU A 212 -3.76 -3.24 12.98
N ASP A 213 -3.22 -4.18 12.20
CA ASP A 213 -2.65 -5.43 12.69
C ASP A 213 -1.56 -5.22 13.76
N ALA A 214 -0.80 -4.13 13.68
CA ALA A 214 0.26 -3.82 14.64
C ALA A 214 -0.24 -3.46 16.04
N PHE A 215 -1.54 -3.14 16.17
CA PHE A 215 -2.21 -2.88 17.43
C PHE A 215 -2.90 -4.12 18.00
N ARG A 216 -2.82 -5.27 17.30
CA ARG A 216 -3.63 -6.46 17.59
C ARG A 216 -2.80 -7.53 18.31
N PRO A 217 -3.09 -7.82 19.60
CA PRO A 217 -2.29 -8.77 20.37
C PRO A 217 -2.19 -10.16 19.75
N ASP A 218 -3.26 -10.67 19.14
CA ASP A 218 -3.29 -11.98 18.49
C ASP A 218 -2.34 -12.06 17.27
N VAL A 219 -2.24 -10.98 16.48
CA VAL A 219 -1.27 -10.84 15.39
C VAL A 219 0.15 -10.86 15.94
N ILE A 220 0.43 -10.03 16.94
CA ILE A 220 1.77 -9.91 17.53
C ILE A 220 2.19 -11.26 18.14
N GLU A 221 1.33 -11.91 18.91
CA GLU A 221 1.59 -13.23 19.48
C GLU A 221 1.89 -14.27 18.39
N GLN A 222 1.15 -14.26 17.27
CA GLN A 222 1.38 -15.19 16.17
C GLN A 222 2.74 -14.94 15.49
N LEU A 223 3.13 -13.68 15.30
CA LEU A 223 4.43 -13.30 14.72
C LEU A 223 5.60 -13.64 15.66
N GLU A 224 5.42 -13.48 16.97
CA GLU A 224 6.41 -13.92 17.97
C GLU A 224 6.55 -15.44 17.98
N ARG A 225 5.43 -16.18 17.94
CA ARG A 225 5.41 -17.65 17.90
C ARG A 225 6.13 -18.22 16.67
N THR A 226 6.10 -17.49 15.56
CA THR A 226 6.77 -17.89 14.30
C THR A 226 8.24 -17.44 14.22
N GLY A 227 8.72 -16.69 15.22
CA GLY A 227 10.12 -16.33 15.38
C GLY A 227 10.51 -14.99 14.74
N THR A 228 9.56 -14.07 14.56
CA THR A 228 9.83 -12.75 13.99
C THR A 228 10.83 -11.98 14.85
N THR A 229 11.87 -11.44 14.19
CA THR A 229 12.89 -10.58 14.82
C THR A 229 12.87 -9.15 14.29
N VAL A 230 12.44 -8.97 13.03
CA VAL A 230 12.22 -7.66 12.41
C VAL A 230 10.77 -7.58 11.97
N PHE A 231 10.04 -6.66 12.60
CA PHE A 231 8.63 -6.42 12.39
C PHE A 231 8.43 -5.25 11.42
N LEU A 232 7.70 -5.48 10.32
CA LEU A 232 7.41 -4.42 9.35
C LEU A 232 5.94 -4.03 9.44
N GLN A 233 5.70 -2.73 9.57
CA GLN A 233 4.38 -2.14 9.68
C GLN A 233 4.20 -1.09 8.58
N PRO A 234 3.92 -1.49 7.33
CA PRO A 234 3.54 -0.54 6.30
C PRO A 234 2.20 0.11 6.66
N ASP A 235 2.10 1.44 6.51
CA ASP A 235 0.96 2.20 7.00
C ASP A 235 0.42 3.27 6.04
N ALA A 236 -0.91 3.38 6.03
CA ALA A 236 -1.69 4.42 5.38
C ALA A 236 -2.78 4.93 6.33
N ASN A 237 -2.35 5.69 7.33
CA ASN A 237 -3.23 6.28 8.33
C ASN A 237 -4.13 7.37 7.72
N ALA A 238 -5.38 7.01 7.43
CA ALA A 238 -6.37 7.87 6.75
C ALA A 238 -7.01 8.92 7.68
N THR A 239 -6.24 9.51 8.59
CA THR A 239 -6.72 10.47 9.58
C THR A 239 -5.64 11.51 9.90
N GLU A 240 -6.05 12.63 10.52
CA GLU A 240 -5.14 13.73 10.85
C GLU A 240 -4.22 13.36 12.01
N TRP A 241 -2.90 13.47 11.84
CA TRP A 241 -1.92 13.04 12.86
C TRP A 241 -2.04 13.82 14.16
N THR A 242 -2.46 15.08 14.12
CA THR A 242 -2.67 15.91 15.33
C THR A 242 -4.08 15.80 15.92
N GLY A 243 -4.94 15.00 15.29
CA GLY A 243 -6.29 14.71 15.75
C GLY A 243 -6.32 13.70 16.90
N THR A 244 -7.49 13.08 17.08
CA THR A 244 -7.67 11.98 18.02
C THR A 244 -7.54 10.64 17.32
N GLU A 245 -7.31 9.57 18.08
CA GLU A 245 -7.45 8.21 17.55
C GLU A 245 -8.89 7.94 17.08
N HIS A 246 -9.03 7.03 16.12
CA HIS A 246 -10.31 6.66 15.50
C HIS A 246 -10.51 5.14 15.57
N GLY A 247 -11.76 4.69 15.47
CA GLY A 247 -12.09 3.26 15.49
C GLY A 247 -11.95 2.59 16.87
N THR A 248 -11.80 3.39 17.93
CA THR A 248 -11.73 2.92 19.32
C THR A 248 -12.78 3.62 20.19
N SER A 249 -12.95 3.17 21.44
CA SER A 249 -13.82 3.83 22.43
C SER A 249 -13.15 5.00 23.15
N THR A 250 -11.88 5.27 22.86
CA THR A 250 -11.07 6.30 23.52
C THR A 250 -10.88 7.50 22.58
N THR A 251 -10.37 8.61 23.13
CA THR A 251 -10.18 9.87 22.38
C THR A 251 -8.79 10.44 22.62
N ARG A 252 -7.77 9.57 22.72
CA ARG A 252 -6.39 10.01 22.94
C ARG A 252 -5.89 10.76 21.70
N PRO A 253 -4.96 11.72 21.86
CA PRO A 253 -4.19 12.24 20.75
C PRO A 253 -3.63 11.09 19.92
N GLN A 254 -3.77 11.18 18.61
CA GLN A 254 -3.36 10.10 17.73
C GLN A 254 -1.89 9.70 17.90
N PRO A 255 -0.92 10.63 18.00
CA PRO A 255 0.49 10.26 18.15
C PRO A 255 0.75 9.51 19.47
N GLU A 256 -0.07 9.75 20.49
CA GLU A 256 -0.04 8.99 21.73
C GLU A 256 -0.51 7.56 21.52
N ALA A 257 -1.66 7.37 20.87
CA ALA A 257 -2.22 6.06 20.57
C ALA A 257 -1.28 5.20 19.70
N TRP A 258 -0.57 5.82 18.73
CA TRP A 258 0.37 5.11 17.86
C TRP A 258 1.56 4.48 18.58
N LEU A 259 1.86 4.89 19.81
CA LEU A 259 2.87 4.22 20.63
C LEU A 259 2.48 2.79 21.01
N ASP A 260 1.19 2.45 20.98
CA ASP A 260 0.69 1.09 21.23
C ASP A 260 0.98 0.12 20.07
N SER A 261 1.50 0.61 18.94
CA SER A 261 1.91 -0.20 17.77
C SER A 261 3.39 -0.59 17.82
N SER A 262 4.15 -0.40 16.73
CA SER A 262 5.57 -0.74 16.59
C SER A 262 6.45 -0.41 17.81
N TRP A 263 6.22 0.74 18.47
CA TRP A 263 6.98 1.09 19.67
C TRP A 263 6.73 0.09 20.81
N ALA A 264 5.47 -0.10 21.22
CA ALA A 264 5.11 -1.05 22.27
C ALA A 264 5.43 -2.50 21.88
N VAL A 265 5.24 -2.90 20.63
CA VAL A 265 5.61 -4.22 20.12
C VAL A 265 7.08 -4.50 20.40
N VAL A 266 7.98 -3.61 19.99
CA VAL A 266 9.41 -3.80 20.23
C VAL A 266 9.75 -3.73 21.71
N GLN A 267 9.16 -2.81 22.50
CA GLN A 267 9.52 -2.73 23.91
C GLN A 267 9.07 -3.95 24.73
N ASN A 268 7.92 -4.54 24.38
CA ASN A 268 7.32 -5.63 25.14
C ASN A 268 7.69 -7.03 24.64
N SER A 269 8.07 -7.15 23.36
CA SER A 269 8.40 -8.44 22.76
C SER A 269 9.73 -9.00 23.27
N ARG A 270 9.83 -10.33 23.32
CA ARG A 270 11.10 -11.03 23.59
C ARG A 270 11.85 -11.45 22.32
N THR A 271 11.16 -11.54 21.19
CA THR A 271 11.73 -12.01 19.93
C THR A 271 11.87 -10.88 18.91
N ILE A 272 10.91 -9.96 18.86
CA ILE A 272 10.92 -8.80 17.98
C ILE A 272 11.88 -7.77 18.57
N GLN A 273 12.98 -7.55 17.85
CA GLN A 273 14.07 -6.66 18.26
C GLN A 273 13.97 -5.29 17.60
N TYR A 274 13.43 -5.26 16.38
CA TYR A 274 13.31 -4.05 15.59
C TYR A 274 11.95 -3.98 14.93
N ALA A 275 11.44 -2.76 14.78
CA ALA A 275 10.27 -2.47 13.97
C ALA A 275 10.54 -1.34 12.97
N VAL A 276 9.90 -1.43 11.80
CA VAL A 276 10.00 -0.44 10.74
C VAL A 276 8.60 -0.05 10.33
N ASN A 277 8.25 1.21 10.53
CA ASN A 277 6.91 1.73 10.31
C ASN A 277 6.94 2.91 9.33
N PRO A 278 6.95 2.67 8.01
CA PRO A 278 6.75 3.72 7.03
C PRO A 278 5.27 4.10 6.95
N MET A 279 4.98 5.39 7.01
CA MET A 279 3.65 5.96 6.87
C MET A 279 3.57 6.81 5.60
N VAL A 280 2.53 6.62 4.78
CA VAL A 280 2.27 7.54 3.67
C VAL A 280 1.61 8.81 4.19
N VAL A 281 1.93 9.95 3.57
CA VAL A 281 1.28 11.23 3.81
C VAL A 281 0.60 11.74 2.54
N GLY A 282 -0.19 12.80 2.64
CA GLY A 282 -0.80 13.46 1.49
C GLY A 282 -2.32 13.31 1.42
N ASN A 283 -2.93 14.14 0.59
CA ASN A 283 -4.36 14.13 0.34
C ASN A 283 -4.65 13.35 -0.94
N LEU A 284 -5.41 12.27 -0.81
CA LEU A 284 -5.95 11.54 -1.95
C LEU A 284 -7.44 11.81 -2.03
N PHE A 285 -7.80 12.76 -2.89
CA PHE A 285 -9.15 13.34 -2.96
C PHE A 285 -9.54 14.01 -1.64
N ASP A 286 -10.65 13.59 -1.04
CA ASP A 286 -11.23 14.07 0.22
C ASP A 286 -10.70 13.31 1.45
N VAL A 287 -9.75 12.40 1.25
CA VAL A 287 -9.12 11.62 2.33
C VAL A 287 -7.70 12.15 2.58
N SER A 288 -7.40 12.43 3.85
CA SER A 288 -6.09 12.92 4.29
C SER A 288 -5.31 11.79 4.93
N PHE A 289 -4.06 11.63 4.53
CA PHE A 289 -3.11 10.70 5.13
C PHE A 289 -1.99 11.49 5.81
N ASP A 290 -1.72 11.20 7.06
CA ASP A 290 -0.72 11.91 7.85
C ASP A 290 -0.04 10.98 8.86
N GLY A 291 1.18 11.31 9.26
CA GLY A 291 1.97 10.45 10.13
C GLY A 291 3.44 10.84 10.27
N GLN A 292 4.13 10.03 11.07
CA GLN A 292 5.58 10.10 11.25
C GLN A 292 6.17 8.70 11.14
N SER A 293 6.87 8.44 10.04
CA SER A 293 7.57 7.17 9.85
C SER A 293 8.64 6.96 10.90
N ALA A 294 8.81 5.73 11.38
CA ALA A 294 9.73 5.41 12.47
C ALA A 294 10.50 4.11 12.25
N ILE A 295 11.72 4.06 12.78
CA ILE A 295 12.49 2.83 12.98
C ILE A 295 12.71 2.68 14.49
N ILE A 296 12.27 1.56 15.03
CA ILE A 296 12.21 1.29 16.46
C ILE A 296 13.21 0.17 16.80
N GLY A 297 13.93 0.32 17.90
CA GLY A 297 14.74 -0.71 18.55
C GLY A 297 14.42 -0.81 20.04
N LYS A 298 15.12 -1.68 20.76
CA LYS A 298 15.01 -1.73 22.23
C LYS A 298 15.50 -0.41 22.83
N ALA A 299 14.88 0.02 23.93
CA ALA A 299 15.22 1.28 24.60
C ALA A 299 16.71 1.41 24.98
N ASP A 300 17.38 0.31 25.32
CA ASP A 300 18.81 0.28 25.63
C ASP A 300 19.71 0.46 24.39
N GLN A 301 19.24 0.06 23.21
CA GLN A 301 19.89 0.27 21.92
C GLN A 301 19.65 1.67 21.34
N ALA A 302 18.53 2.30 21.73
CA ALA A 302 18.07 3.60 21.23
C ALA A 302 17.89 4.59 22.38
N ALA A 303 18.99 4.89 23.09
CA ALA A 303 18.96 5.68 24.32
C ALA A 303 18.64 7.18 24.11
N ASN A 304 18.85 7.69 22.89
CA ASN A 304 18.49 9.07 22.56
C ASN A 304 16.97 9.23 22.62
N GLN A 305 16.51 10.18 23.43
CA GLN A 305 15.09 10.44 23.57
C GLN A 305 14.55 11.15 22.32
N GLN A 306 13.52 10.58 21.73
CA GLN A 306 12.74 11.16 20.63
C GLN A 306 11.26 10.98 20.93
N SER A 307 10.41 11.69 20.21
CA SER A 307 8.97 11.63 20.41
C SER A 307 8.26 11.86 19.08
N TYR A 308 7.19 11.10 18.85
CA TYR A 308 6.15 11.63 17.99
C TYR A 308 5.69 12.97 18.53
N ILE A 309 5.28 13.88 17.66
CA ILE A 309 4.77 15.17 18.09
C ILE A 309 3.62 15.00 19.09
N MET A 310 3.44 15.96 20.00
CA MET A 310 2.42 15.91 21.06
C MET A 310 2.57 14.76 22.06
N THR A 311 3.73 14.09 22.11
CA THR A 311 4.05 13.08 23.12
C THR A 311 5.34 13.44 23.86
N GLU A 312 5.51 12.90 25.08
CA GLU A 312 6.75 13.06 25.83
C GLU A 312 7.91 12.29 25.17
N PRO A 313 9.15 12.86 25.16
CA PRO A 313 10.36 12.19 24.70
C PRO A 313 10.62 10.86 25.41
N ARG A 314 11.04 9.85 24.65
CA ARG A 314 11.34 8.50 25.13
C ARG A 314 12.41 7.82 24.30
N ALA A 315 13.07 6.84 24.91
CA ALA A 315 13.98 5.94 24.21
C ALA A 315 13.20 4.98 23.30
N GLY A 316 13.92 4.25 22.44
CA GLY A 316 13.35 3.20 21.58
C GLY A 316 13.23 3.60 20.11
N PHE A 317 13.29 4.89 19.77
CA PHE A 317 13.37 5.34 18.37
C PHE A 317 14.83 5.37 17.91
N LEU A 318 15.19 4.50 16.97
CA LEU A 318 16.49 4.54 16.29
C LEU A 318 16.53 5.68 15.27
N ALA A 319 15.42 5.88 14.57
CA ALA A 319 15.20 7.03 13.70
C ALA A 319 13.72 7.38 13.66
N LEU A 320 13.41 8.66 13.57
CA LEU A 320 12.04 9.16 13.51
C LEU A 320 11.95 10.28 12.48
N MET A 321 10.96 10.20 11.60
CA MET A 321 10.65 11.28 10.69
C MET A 321 10.06 12.45 11.51
N PRO A 322 10.63 13.66 11.45
CA PRO A 322 9.97 14.83 12.02
C PRO A 322 8.63 15.07 11.34
N TRP A 323 7.65 15.56 12.09
CA TRP A 323 6.41 16.06 11.50
C TRP A 323 6.65 17.41 10.81
N VAL A 324 5.61 17.96 10.16
CA VAL A 324 5.69 19.18 9.32
C VAL A 324 6.37 20.36 10.03
N LYS A 325 6.07 20.55 11.32
CA LYS A 325 6.76 21.49 12.21
C LYS A 325 6.74 21.01 13.65
N GLU A 326 7.54 21.65 14.49
CA GLU A 326 7.42 21.59 15.95
C GLU A 326 6.56 22.74 16.47
N GLY A 327 6.01 22.60 17.68
CA GLY A 327 5.16 23.61 18.30
C GLY A 327 4.35 23.06 19.47
N THR A 328 3.55 23.92 20.08
CA THR A 328 2.57 23.53 21.09
C THR A 328 1.46 22.66 20.50
N PRO A 329 0.80 21.77 21.27
CA PRO A 329 -0.30 20.95 20.78
C PRO A 329 -1.39 21.75 20.04
N GLU A 330 -1.70 22.97 20.49
CA GLU A 330 -2.69 23.85 19.86
C GLU A 330 -2.22 24.36 18.48
N GLU A 331 -0.95 24.76 18.36
CA GLU A 331 -0.35 25.19 17.10
C GLU A 331 -0.23 24.06 16.08
N LEU A 332 0.00 22.84 16.56
CA LEU A 332 0.09 21.64 15.75
C LEU A 332 -1.30 21.22 15.25
N ARG A 333 -2.32 21.18 16.11
CA ARG A 333 -3.72 20.96 15.70
C ARG A 333 -4.20 21.97 14.68
N THR A 334 -3.91 23.25 14.91
CA THR A 334 -4.24 24.32 13.96
C THR A 334 -3.55 24.11 12.61
N LEU A 335 -2.34 23.56 12.58
CA LEU A 335 -1.70 23.20 11.32
C LEU A 335 -2.33 21.97 10.67
N GLY A 336 -2.64 20.92 11.45
CA GLY A 336 -3.31 19.72 10.93
C GLY A 336 -4.58 20.04 10.15
N GLU A 337 -5.42 20.91 10.69
CA GLU A 337 -6.64 21.41 10.04
C GLU A 337 -6.38 22.14 8.72
N LYS A 338 -5.21 22.75 8.55
CA LYS A 338 -4.80 23.42 7.30
C LYS A 338 -4.24 22.45 6.27
N LEU A 339 -3.59 21.37 6.71
CA LEU A 339 -3.01 20.37 5.82
C LEU A 339 -4.09 19.50 5.14
N LYS A 340 -5.20 19.25 5.83
CA LYS A 340 -6.24 18.31 5.39
C LYS A 340 -6.88 18.64 4.06
N ALA A 341 -7.36 17.61 3.38
CA ALA A 341 -8.10 17.72 2.14
C ALA A 341 -9.30 18.68 2.26
N GLY A 342 -9.38 19.65 1.35
CA GLY A 342 -10.47 20.60 1.30
C GLY A 342 -10.42 21.73 2.35
N SER A 343 -9.29 21.93 3.04
CA SER A 343 -9.08 23.06 3.95
C SER A 343 -9.11 24.41 3.22
N LYS A 344 -8.75 24.43 1.93
CA LYS A 344 -8.54 25.63 1.10
C LYS A 344 -7.47 26.58 1.62
N ASP A 345 -6.67 26.16 2.61
CA ASP A 345 -5.52 26.91 3.11
C ASP A 345 -4.35 26.76 2.10
N PRO A 346 -3.48 27.76 1.94
CA PRO A 346 -2.28 27.60 1.13
C PRO A 346 -1.39 26.42 1.52
N GLN A 347 -1.46 25.96 2.78
CA GLN A 347 -0.73 24.79 3.28
C GLN A 347 -1.45 23.46 3.03
N GLU A 348 -2.62 23.45 2.39
CA GLU A 348 -3.31 22.20 2.03
C GLU A 348 -2.35 21.26 1.28
N ASN A 349 -2.31 20.00 1.72
CA ASN A 349 -1.44 18.96 1.17
C ASN A 349 0.08 19.22 1.28
N GLN A 350 0.53 20.20 2.08
CA GLN A 350 1.96 20.46 2.30
C GLN A 350 2.53 19.59 3.43
N TYR A 351 2.42 18.27 3.28
CA TYR A 351 2.98 17.31 4.24
C TYR A 351 4.49 17.15 4.05
N ARG A 352 5.13 16.55 5.06
CA ARG A 352 6.55 16.23 5.00
C ARG A 352 6.76 14.84 4.43
N SER A 353 7.49 14.74 3.32
CA SER A 353 7.97 13.47 2.76
C SER A 353 9.48 13.30 2.99
N GLY A 354 9.96 12.06 2.95
CA GLY A 354 11.39 11.77 3.12
C GLY A 354 11.71 10.29 3.31
N ALA A 355 12.96 10.02 3.66
CA ALA A 355 13.44 8.69 4.06
C ALA A 355 14.26 8.80 5.34
N ILE A 356 14.13 7.82 6.22
CA ILE A 356 15.00 7.63 7.40
C ILE A 356 15.63 6.25 7.35
N PHE A 357 16.77 6.08 8.00
CA PHE A 357 17.50 4.82 8.02
C PHE A 357 18.15 4.54 9.38
N ALA A 358 18.46 3.27 9.63
CA ALA A 358 19.24 2.82 10.78
C ALA A 358 20.06 1.57 10.44
N ASP A 359 21.22 1.43 11.07
CA ASP A 359 22.04 0.22 11.01
C ASP A 359 21.61 -0.75 12.10
N LEU A 360 21.30 -1.99 11.71
CA LEU A 360 20.76 -3.02 12.58
C LEU A 360 21.72 -4.21 12.67
N THR A 361 21.68 -4.91 13.80
CA THR A 361 22.48 -6.11 14.02
C THR A 361 21.64 -7.16 14.71
N LEU A 362 21.65 -8.38 14.16
CA LEU A 362 20.93 -9.53 14.71
C LEU A 362 21.87 -10.75 14.78
N PRO A 363 21.61 -11.69 15.68
CA PRO A 363 22.23 -13.00 15.59
C PRO A 363 21.79 -13.70 14.29
N ALA A 364 22.47 -14.78 13.93
CA ALA A 364 22.06 -15.64 12.83
C ALA A 364 20.61 -16.11 13.00
N SER A 365 19.91 -16.31 11.88
CA SER A 365 18.54 -16.82 11.90
C SER A 365 18.49 -18.23 12.48
N THR A 366 17.43 -18.50 13.25
CA THR A 366 17.05 -19.83 13.69
C THR A 366 15.73 -20.29 13.08
N VAL A 367 15.08 -19.43 12.28
CA VAL A 367 13.80 -19.71 11.62
C VAL A 367 14.05 -20.59 10.40
N PRO A 368 13.28 -21.67 10.19
CA PRO A 368 13.45 -22.54 9.04
C PRO A 368 13.16 -21.80 7.73
N PRO A 369 13.79 -22.19 6.60
CA PRO A 369 13.50 -21.59 5.31
C PRO A 369 12.00 -21.63 4.97
N HIS A 370 11.50 -20.56 4.36
CA HIS A 370 10.12 -20.46 3.88
C HIS A 370 10.02 -20.92 2.42
N PRO A 371 9.52 -22.13 2.12
CA PRO A 371 9.20 -22.49 0.76
C PRO A 371 7.99 -21.68 0.27
N LEU A 372 8.08 -21.12 -0.94
CA LEU A 372 6.97 -20.34 -1.50
C LEU A 372 5.69 -21.16 -1.58
N ARG A 373 4.61 -20.59 -1.05
CA ARG A 373 3.24 -21.10 -1.16
C ARG A 373 2.77 -21.02 -2.61
N PRO A 374 1.76 -21.81 -3.03
CA PRO A 374 1.32 -21.84 -4.42
C PRO A 374 0.95 -20.47 -5.01
N TYR A 375 0.33 -19.60 -4.22
CA TYR A 375 -0.01 -18.26 -4.71
C TYR A 375 1.21 -17.34 -4.80
N GLU A 376 2.21 -17.48 -3.93
CA GLU A 376 3.50 -16.77 -4.02
C GLU A 376 4.30 -17.20 -5.25
N GLN A 377 4.25 -18.49 -5.60
CA GLN A 377 4.82 -19.00 -6.86
C GLN A 377 4.11 -18.38 -8.08
N ALA A 378 2.79 -18.22 -8.02
CA ALA A 378 2.04 -17.54 -9.07
C ALA A 378 2.41 -16.04 -9.16
N LEU A 379 2.66 -15.35 -8.03
CA LEU A 379 3.20 -13.98 -8.04
C LEU A 379 4.58 -13.93 -8.71
N GLN A 380 5.46 -14.88 -8.38
CA GLN A 380 6.77 -14.98 -9.00
C GLN A 380 6.66 -15.16 -10.52
N ALA A 381 5.74 -15.99 -11.00
CA ALA A 381 5.51 -16.18 -12.42
C ALA A 381 5.04 -14.89 -13.12
N VAL A 382 4.24 -14.06 -12.45
CA VAL A 382 3.83 -12.74 -12.97
C VAL A 382 5.00 -11.77 -13.07
N ILE A 383 5.87 -11.75 -12.06
CA ILE A 383 7.12 -10.99 -12.06
C ILE A 383 8.05 -11.45 -13.19
N ASP A 384 8.10 -12.77 -13.45
CA ASP A 384 8.89 -13.37 -14.52
C ASP A 384 8.24 -13.22 -15.91
N GLY A 385 7.16 -12.44 -16.04
CA GLY A 385 6.59 -12.02 -17.31
C GLY A 385 5.36 -12.80 -17.77
N LYS A 386 4.83 -13.73 -16.98
CA LYS A 386 3.51 -14.33 -17.29
C LYS A 386 2.41 -13.29 -17.07
N ASP A 387 1.45 -13.26 -17.99
CA ASP A 387 0.28 -12.42 -17.86
C ASP A 387 -0.81 -13.12 -17.03
N ILE A 388 -1.55 -12.34 -16.26
CA ILE A 388 -2.72 -12.82 -15.53
C ILE A 388 -3.90 -12.88 -16.50
N HIS A 389 -4.50 -14.06 -16.65
CA HIS A 389 -5.65 -14.24 -17.53
C HIS A 389 -6.88 -13.46 -17.02
N ASN A 390 -7.38 -12.53 -17.84
CA ASN A 390 -8.60 -11.76 -17.58
C ASN A 390 -9.72 -12.16 -18.54
N PRO A 391 -10.71 -12.98 -18.10
CA PRO A 391 -11.80 -13.43 -18.97
C PRO A 391 -12.77 -12.30 -19.37
N ALA A 392 -12.82 -11.20 -18.60
CA ALA A 392 -13.74 -10.11 -18.85
C ALA A 392 -13.22 -9.09 -19.88
N ARG A 393 -11.91 -9.13 -20.20
CA ARG A 393 -11.23 -8.10 -21.02
C ARG A 393 -11.86 -7.87 -22.39
N ALA A 394 -12.41 -8.92 -23.01
CA ALA A 394 -13.09 -8.81 -24.30
C ALA A 394 -14.42 -8.04 -24.22
N LEU A 395 -15.11 -8.08 -23.07
CA LEU A 395 -16.44 -7.47 -22.90
C LEU A 395 -16.40 -5.94 -23.01
N GLY A 396 -15.38 -5.31 -22.44
CA GLY A 396 -15.18 -3.86 -22.56
C GLY A 396 -15.01 -3.42 -24.01
N PHE A 397 -14.22 -4.16 -24.79
CA PHE A 397 -14.02 -3.87 -26.21
C PHE A 397 -15.33 -3.90 -27.00
N PHE A 398 -16.16 -4.93 -26.78
CA PHE A 398 -17.48 -5.02 -27.41
C PHE A 398 -18.43 -3.91 -26.95
N TRP A 399 -18.41 -3.54 -25.67
CA TRP A 399 -19.25 -2.48 -25.12
C TRP A 399 -19.02 -1.13 -25.80
N TRP A 400 -17.75 -0.74 -26.00
CA TRP A 400 -17.42 0.51 -26.67
C TRP A 400 -17.79 0.50 -28.15
N ILE A 401 -17.63 -0.64 -28.84
CA ILE A 401 -18.04 -0.79 -30.24
C ILE A 401 -19.56 -0.67 -30.37
N VAL A 402 -20.32 -1.41 -29.56
CA VAL A 402 -21.79 -1.42 -29.62
C VAL A 402 -22.35 -0.06 -29.17
N GLY A 403 -21.81 0.53 -28.11
CA GLY A 403 -22.18 1.87 -27.66
C GLY A 403 -21.90 2.93 -28.73
N GLY A 404 -20.74 2.88 -29.38
CA GLY A 404 -20.39 3.76 -30.50
C GLY A 404 -21.33 3.61 -31.71
N LEU A 405 -21.70 2.37 -32.06
CA LEU A 405 -22.66 2.09 -33.14
C LEU A 405 -24.08 2.56 -32.80
N LEU A 406 -24.55 2.36 -31.56
CA LEU A 406 -25.85 2.83 -31.09
C LEU A 406 -25.92 4.36 -31.07
N LEU A 407 -24.84 5.03 -30.67
CA LEU A 407 -24.75 6.48 -30.76
C LEU A 407 -24.76 6.93 -32.22
N MET A 408 -23.95 6.36 -33.11
CA MET A 408 -24.01 6.70 -34.54
C MET A 408 -25.42 6.50 -35.13
N SER A 409 -26.15 5.46 -34.70
CA SER A 409 -27.56 5.25 -35.06
C SER A 409 -28.46 6.38 -34.53
N LEU A 410 -28.33 6.76 -33.26
CA LEU A 410 -29.07 7.88 -32.66
C LEU A 410 -28.73 9.22 -33.34
N PHE A 411 -27.47 9.46 -33.71
CA PHE A 411 -27.02 10.62 -34.47
C PHE A 411 -27.59 10.65 -35.90
N SER A 412 -27.63 9.49 -36.58
CA SER A 412 -28.25 9.38 -37.92
C SER A 412 -29.75 9.69 -37.87
N ARG A 413 -30.42 9.38 -36.74
CA ARG A 413 -31.83 9.72 -36.48
C ARG A 413 -32.03 11.17 -36.01
N ALA A 414 -31.05 11.74 -35.31
CA ALA A 414 -31.09 13.12 -34.78
C ALA A 414 -30.73 14.21 -35.81
N LYS A 415 -30.43 13.85 -37.07
CA LYS A 415 -30.34 14.80 -38.20
C LYS A 415 -31.61 15.62 -38.44
N LYS A 416 -32.71 15.36 -37.72
CA LYS A 416 -33.86 16.26 -37.57
C LYS A 416 -33.75 17.08 -36.28
N GLY A 417 -32.80 18.02 -36.28
CA GLY A 417 -32.73 19.20 -35.41
C GLY A 417 -32.87 19.00 -33.89
N THR A 418 -31.76 18.83 -33.16
CA THR A 418 -31.74 19.19 -31.72
C THR A 418 -30.32 19.40 -31.17
N LYS A 419 -30.09 20.52 -30.49
CA LYS A 419 -28.83 20.94 -29.84
C LYS A 419 -28.38 20.05 -28.65
N VAL A 420 -29.18 19.06 -28.26
CA VAL A 420 -28.94 18.14 -27.12
C VAL A 420 -27.78 17.16 -27.38
N VAL A 421 -27.48 16.91 -28.64
CA VAL A 421 -26.54 15.86 -29.07
C VAL A 421 -25.06 16.21 -28.82
N LEU A 422 -24.70 17.50 -28.74
CA LEU A 422 -23.32 17.92 -28.43
C LEU A 422 -22.91 17.65 -26.97
N GLY A 423 -23.85 17.63 -26.01
CA GLY A 423 -23.55 17.38 -24.59
C GLY A 423 -23.10 15.94 -24.32
N LEU A 424 -23.67 14.97 -25.05
CA LEU A 424 -23.31 13.55 -24.96
C LEU A 424 -21.96 13.23 -25.61
N LEU A 425 -21.55 13.99 -26.64
CA LEU A 425 -20.26 13.84 -27.31
C LEU A 425 -19.08 14.23 -26.37
N GLY A 426 -19.29 15.25 -25.53
CA GLY A 426 -18.30 15.67 -24.53
C GLY A 426 -18.07 14.61 -23.45
N LEU A 427 -19.10 13.87 -23.05
CA LEU A 427 -18.98 12.75 -22.10
C LEU A 427 -18.25 11.53 -22.69
N LEU A 428 -18.38 11.26 -23.99
CA LEU A 428 -17.69 10.14 -24.64
C LEU A 428 -16.23 10.41 -24.98
N LEU A 429 -15.89 11.60 -25.45
CA LEU A 429 -14.48 11.93 -25.74
C LEU A 429 -13.64 11.92 -24.45
N VAL A 430 -14.22 12.40 -23.35
CA VAL A 430 -13.61 12.33 -22.02
C VAL A 430 -13.54 10.89 -21.49
N GLY A 431 -14.48 10.01 -21.87
CA GLY A 431 -14.45 8.57 -21.54
C GLY A 431 -13.45 7.75 -22.36
N LEU A 432 -13.14 8.16 -23.60
CA LEU A 432 -12.19 7.52 -24.51
C LEU A 432 -10.73 7.94 -24.28
N GLY A 433 -10.47 8.90 -23.38
CA GLY A 433 -9.12 9.31 -23.03
C GLY A 433 -8.43 10.22 -24.04
N PHE A 434 -9.19 10.99 -24.82
CA PHE A 434 -8.67 12.15 -25.57
C PHE A 434 -8.80 13.44 -24.77
#